data_AF-A0A538M990-F1
#
_entry.id   AF-A0A538M990-F1
#
_cell.length_a   1.000
_cell.length_b   1.000
_cell.length_c   1.000
_cell.angle_alpha   90.00
_cell.angle_beta   90.00
_cell.angle_gamma   90.00
#
_symmetry.space_group_name_H-M   'P 1'
#
loop_
_entity.id
_entity.type
_entity.pdbx_description
1 polymer ?
#
loop_
_entity_poly.entity_id
_entity_poly.type
_entity_poly.pdbx_seq_one_letter_code
_entity_poly.pdbx_strand_id
1 'polypeptide(L)'
;MFSRKLTRPIAVVATAIAVGGGAYGIFAATSSSGSGTASAATAKVIPFHRGQPSASKVVGQVPQGWSPGSGTIVTGTAANKAEAAAVAAYAGGTVNRVVLLSNGDYNVHLIGVNWPHHVFVNTDFKVIGAE
;
A
#
# COMPACT_ATOMS: atom_id res chain seq x y z
N MET A 1 -38.34 -16.30 55.75
CA MET A 1 -36.98 -16.28 55.17
C MET A 1 -37.11 -15.96 53.69
N PHE A 2 -36.48 -14.87 53.25
CA PHE A 2 -36.62 -14.29 51.91
C PHE A 2 -35.77 -15.04 50.89
N SER A 3 -36.34 -15.46 49.76
CA SER A 3 -35.55 -15.76 48.56
C SER A 3 -36.04 -14.88 47.41
N ARG A 4 -35.26 -13.82 47.15
CA ARG A 4 -35.47 -12.92 46.00
C ARG A 4 -34.89 -13.56 44.74
N LYS A 5 -35.58 -13.29 43.64
CA LYS A 5 -35.28 -13.69 42.26
C LYS A 5 -33.89 -13.23 41.82
N LEU A 6 -33.16 -14.09 41.11
CA LEU A 6 -31.95 -13.71 40.37
C LEU A 6 -32.13 -14.08 38.89
N THR A 7 -32.88 -13.25 38.17
CA THR A 7 -32.90 -13.29 36.70
C THR A 7 -31.60 -12.68 36.20
N ARG A 8 -30.75 -13.49 35.59
CA ARG A 8 -29.48 -13.06 34.96
C ARG A 8 -29.78 -12.16 33.76
N PRO A 9 -29.21 -10.95 33.64
CA PRO A 9 -29.27 -10.19 32.40
C PRO A 9 -28.24 -10.71 31.39
N ILE A 10 -28.72 -10.99 30.19
CA ILE A 10 -27.90 -11.25 29.00
C ILE A 10 -27.42 -9.89 28.47
N ALA A 11 -26.11 -9.64 28.54
CA ALA A 11 -25.46 -8.53 27.85
C ALA A 11 -24.97 -9.02 26.48
N VAL A 12 -25.70 -8.71 25.42
CA VAL A 12 -25.19 -8.87 24.04
C VAL A 12 -24.48 -7.58 23.66
N VAL A 13 -23.16 -7.65 23.61
CA VAL A 13 -22.28 -6.58 23.13
C VAL A 13 -22.40 -6.49 21.61
N ALA A 14 -22.70 -5.29 21.12
CA ALA A 14 -22.79 -4.96 19.70
C ALA A 14 -21.42 -5.03 19.02
N THR A 15 -21.33 -5.72 17.88
CA THR A 15 -20.24 -5.56 16.91
C THR A 15 -20.83 -4.99 15.63
N ALA A 16 -20.61 -3.70 15.40
CA ALA A 16 -20.90 -3.07 14.13
C ALA A 16 -19.81 -3.50 13.14
N ILE A 17 -20.17 -4.33 12.16
CA ILE A 17 -19.32 -4.63 11.01
C ILE A 17 -19.40 -3.40 10.09
N ALA A 18 -18.37 -2.56 10.13
CA ALA A 18 -18.16 -1.56 9.10
C ALA A 18 -17.67 -2.28 7.83
N VAL A 19 -18.61 -2.65 6.95
CA VAL A 19 -18.29 -3.03 5.58
C VAL A 19 -17.84 -1.77 4.85
N GLY A 20 -16.52 -1.59 4.75
CA GLY A 20 -15.94 -0.61 3.85
C GLY A 20 -16.28 -1.02 2.42
N GLY A 21 -17.24 -0.32 1.81
CA GLY A 21 -17.63 -0.51 0.42
C GLY A 21 -16.47 -0.18 -0.52
N GLY A 22 -15.84 -1.22 -1.06
CA GLY A 22 -15.07 -1.13 -2.28
C GLY A 22 -16.02 -1.33 -3.47
N ALA A 23 -16.71 -0.29 -3.89
CA ALA A 23 -17.46 -0.29 -5.13
C ALA A 23 -16.61 0.36 -6.23
N TYR A 24 -16.17 -0.43 -7.21
CA TYR A 24 -15.84 0.12 -8.53
C TYR A 24 -16.58 -0.69 -9.58
N GLY A 25 -17.75 -0.16 -9.96
CA GLY A 25 -18.65 -0.68 -10.98
C GLY A 25 -19.77 0.32 -11.31
N ILE A 26 -19.42 1.32 -12.12
CA ILE A 26 -20.19 2.07 -13.14
C ILE A 26 -21.53 2.75 -12.74
N PHE A 27 -21.63 4.08 -12.90
CA PHE A 27 -22.63 4.85 -13.71
C PHE A 27 -22.81 6.32 -13.25
N ALA A 28 -23.16 7.15 -14.23
CA ALA A 28 -23.71 8.52 -14.19
C ALA A 28 -22.75 9.69 -13.90
N ALA A 29 -22.46 10.45 -14.96
CA ALA A 29 -21.94 11.81 -14.86
C ALA A 29 -23.01 12.71 -14.22
N THR A 30 -22.77 13.10 -12.97
CA THR A 30 -23.44 14.24 -12.33
C THR A 30 -22.35 15.25 -12.01
N SER A 31 -22.32 16.33 -12.78
CA SER A 31 -21.50 17.51 -12.50
C SER A 31 -21.96 18.12 -11.19
N SER A 32 -21.26 17.86 -10.09
CA SER A 32 -21.35 18.67 -8.89
C SER A 32 -20.07 19.48 -8.77
N SER A 33 -20.21 20.78 -9.04
CA SER A 33 -19.25 21.81 -8.65
C SER A 33 -19.13 21.82 -7.13
N GLY A 34 -18.29 20.94 -6.61
CA GLY A 34 -17.87 20.92 -5.23
C GLY A 34 -16.39 21.22 -5.20
N SER A 35 -16.02 22.44 -4.82
CA SER A 35 -14.67 22.79 -4.39
C SER A 35 -14.37 22.08 -3.07
N GLY A 36 -14.31 20.75 -3.11
CA GLY A 36 -13.75 19.95 -2.05
C GLY A 36 -12.26 19.93 -2.27
N THR A 37 -11.50 20.67 -1.46
CA THR A 37 -10.10 20.34 -1.24
C THR A 37 -10.08 18.94 -0.66
N ALA A 38 -9.94 17.93 -1.52
CA ALA A 38 -9.55 16.61 -1.10
C ALA A 38 -8.23 16.82 -0.36
N SER A 39 -8.28 16.69 0.98
CA SER A 39 -7.08 16.58 1.77
C SER A 39 -6.44 15.27 1.32
N ALA A 40 -5.56 15.38 0.32
CA ALA A 40 -4.76 14.26 -0.13
C ALA A 40 -4.01 13.78 1.11
N ALA A 41 -4.32 12.57 1.56
CA ALA A 41 -3.50 11.88 2.54
C ALA A 41 -2.06 12.10 2.09
N THR A 42 -1.22 12.68 2.95
CA THR A 42 0.15 13.06 2.63
C THR A 42 0.83 11.85 2.03
N ALA A 43 0.99 11.88 0.70
CA ALA A 43 1.50 10.73 0.00
C ALA A 43 2.90 10.45 0.56
N LYS A 44 3.19 9.19 0.88
CA LYS A 44 4.50 8.79 1.40
C LYS A 44 5.62 9.07 0.38
N VAL A 45 5.27 9.40 -0.86
CA VAL A 45 6.18 9.67 -1.97
C VAL A 45 6.70 11.11 -1.98
N ILE A 46 7.87 11.30 -2.58
CA ILE A 46 8.36 12.63 -2.97
C ILE A 46 8.00 12.81 -4.45
N PRO A 47 7.23 13.84 -4.83
CA PRO A 47 6.87 14.08 -6.23
C PRO A 47 8.10 14.33 -7.11
N PHE A 48 8.02 13.89 -8.37
CA PHE A 48 9.07 14.16 -9.35
C PHE A 48 8.98 15.59 -9.90
N HIS A 49 10.10 16.31 -9.86
CA HIS A 49 10.26 17.60 -10.52
C HIS A 49 11.48 17.57 -11.43
N ARG A 50 11.29 17.93 -12.70
CA ARG A 50 12.38 17.97 -13.67
C ARG A 50 13.47 18.95 -13.21
N GLY A 51 14.72 18.50 -13.21
CA GLY A 51 15.87 19.30 -12.79
C GLY A 51 16.15 19.29 -11.28
N GLN A 52 15.28 18.65 -10.47
CA GLN A 52 15.64 18.35 -9.09
C GLN A 52 16.54 17.10 -9.02
N PRO A 53 17.52 17.08 -8.11
CA PRO A 53 18.26 15.86 -7.79
C PRO A 53 17.33 14.75 -7.27
N SER A 54 17.71 13.50 -7.54
CA SER A 54 17.06 12.34 -6.95
C SER A 54 17.17 12.37 -5.43
N ALA A 55 16.08 12.04 -4.73
CA ALA A 55 16.11 11.95 -3.29
C ALA A 55 16.82 10.66 -2.85
N SER A 56 17.71 10.77 -1.86
CA SER A 56 18.36 9.62 -1.23
C SER A 56 17.75 9.41 0.14
N LYS A 57 16.82 8.47 0.25
CA LYS A 57 16.12 8.17 1.50
C LYS A 57 15.87 6.68 1.60
N VAL A 58 16.21 6.07 2.73
CA VAL A 58 15.95 4.64 2.99
C VAL A 58 14.97 4.53 4.14
N VAL A 59 13.99 3.64 4.03
CA VAL A 59 13.09 3.28 5.13
C VAL A 59 12.96 1.76 5.22
N GLY A 60 12.88 1.24 6.44
CA GLY A 60 12.72 -0.19 6.67
C GLY A 60 13.96 -1.00 6.25
N GLN A 61 13.72 -2.18 5.71
CA GLN A 61 14.75 -3.15 5.33
C GLN A 61 14.98 -3.11 3.82
N VAL A 62 16.23 -2.79 3.43
CA VAL A 62 16.74 -3.04 2.08
C VAL A 62 17.53 -4.34 2.13
N PRO A 63 17.24 -5.34 1.28
CA PRO A 63 17.95 -6.61 1.28
C PRO A 63 19.47 -6.43 1.19
N GLN A 64 20.21 -7.16 2.01
CA GLN A 64 21.66 -7.02 2.09
C GLN A 64 22.33 -7.39 0.75
N GLY A 65 23.25 -6.54 0.29
CA GLY A 65 23.93 -6.74 -0.99
C GLY A 65 23.07 -6.47 -2.23
N TRP A 66 21.87 -5.91 -2.05
CA TRP A 66 21.06 -5.46 -3.18
C TRP A 66 21.65 -4.22 -3.83
N SER A 67 21.49 -4.11 -5.15
CA SER A 67 21.79 -2.93 -5.95
C SER A 67 20.75 -2.78 -7.05
N PRO A 68 20.47 -1.55 -7.53
CA PRO A 68 19.57 -1.34 -8.65
C PRO A 68 19.95 -2.20 -9.86
N GLY A 69 18.97 -2.89 -10.43
CA GLY A 69 19.17 -3.80 -11.57
C GLY A 69 19.50 -5.24 -11.21
N SER A 70 19.71 -5.58 -9.93
CA SER A 70 19.88 -6.95 -9.47
C SER A 70 18.56 -7.74 -9.48
N GLY A 71 18.63 -9.04 -9.77
CA GLY A 71 17.49 -9.97 -9.76
C GLY A 71 16.90 -10.25 -11.15
N THR A 72 15.72 -10.87 -11.17
CA THR A 72 15.04 -11.30 -12.39
C THR A 72 13.69 -10.59 -12.52
N ILE A 73 13.42 -9.93 -13.65
CA ILE A 73 12.09 -9.36 -13.91
C ILE A 73 11.07 -10.49 -14.00
N VAL A 74 9.98 -10.39 -13.24
CA VAL A 74 8.92 -11.39 -13.17
C VAL A 74 7.56 -10.80 -13.46
N THR A 75 6.65 -11.63 -13.94
CA THR A 75 5.23 -11.30 -14.19
C THR A 75 4.32 -12.36 -13.56
N GLY A 76 3.00 -12.18 -13.66
CA GLY A 76 2.01 -13.13 -13.16
C GLY A 76 1.52 -12.82 -11.75
N THR A 77 0.80 -13.76 -11.14
CA THR A 77 0.01 -13.49 -9.93
C THR A 77 0.84 -12.99 -8.75
N ALA A 78 2.04 -13.52 -8.53
CA ALA A 78 2.90 -13.08 -7.43
C ALA A 78 3.43 -11.66 -7.67
N ALA A 79 3.86 -11.35 -8.89
CA ALA A 79 4.27 -9.99 -9.27
C ALA A 79 3.12 -8.98 -9.06
N ASN A 80 1.89 -9.32 -9.49
CA ASN A 80 0.73 -8.47 -9.31
C ASN A 80 0.41 -8.21 -7.83
N LYS A 81 0.61 -9.20 -6.95
CA LYS A 81 0.42 -9.03 -5.50
C LYS A 81 1.50 -8.13 -4.89
N ALA A 82 2.76 -8.29 -5.30
CA ALA A 82 3.85 -7.42 -4.86
C ALA A 82 3.62 -5.97 -5.31
N GLU A 83 3.22 -5.77 -6.57
CA GLU A 83 2.82 -4.46 -7.10
C GLU A 83 1.67 -3.84 -6.31
N ALA A 84 0.60 -4.60 -6.07
CA ALA A 84 -0.53 -4.11 -5.28
C ALA A 84 -0.13 -3.71 -3.86
N ALA A 85 0.74 -4.49 -3.20
CA ALA A 85 1.26 -4.16 -1.88
C ALA A 85 2.11 -2.88 -1.90
N ALA A 86 2.95 -2.70 -2.91
CA ALA A 86 3.80 -1.51 -3.04
C ALA A 86 2.98 -0.25 -3.30
N VAL A 87 2.03 -0.29 -4.25
CA VAL A 87 1.18 0.86 -4.58
C VAL A 87 0.25 1.24 -3.43
N ALA A 88 -0.24 0.26 -2.66
CA ALA A 88 -1.00 0.52 -1.45
C ALA A 88 -0.17 1.25 -0.37
N ALA A 89 1.13 0.95 -0.25
CA ALA A 89 2.01 1.60 0.72
C ALA A 89 2.58 2.96 0.25
N TYR A 90 2.74 3.13 -1.06
CA TYR A 90 3.34 4.31 -1.70
C TYR A 90 2.49 4.79 -2.87
N ALA A 91 1.32 5.35 -2.54
CA ALA A 91 0.42 5.92 -3.53
C ALA A 91 1.08 7.11 -4.26
N GLY A 92 1.01 7.11 -5.59
CA GLY A 92 1.50 8.19 -6.46
C GLY A 92 2.63 7.78 -7.42
N GLY A 93 3.30 6.66 -7.18
CA GLY A 93 4.21 6.06 -8.16
C GLY A 93 3.49 5.18 -9.18
N THR A 94 4.05 5.08 -10.38
CA THR A 94 3.65 4.08 -11.38
C THR A 94 4.65 2.93 -11.38
N VAL A 95 4.18 1.69 -11.37
CA VAL A 95 5.06 0.52 -11.40
C VAL A 95 5.48 0.24 -12.84
N ASN A 96 6.78 0.21 -13.08
CA ASN A 96 7.35 -0.17 -14.38
C ASN A 96 7.59 -1.68 -14.47
N ARG A 97 8.06 -2.29 -13.37
CA ARG A 97 8.44 -3.70 -13.31
C ARG A 97 8.47 -4.21 -11.88
N VAL A 98 8.32 -5.51 -11.73
CA VAL A 98 8.58 -6.25 -10.49
C VAL A 98 9.75 -7.20 -10.73
N VAL A 99 10.68 -7.24 -9.79
CA VAL A 99 11.91 -8.03 -9.86
C VAL A 99 11.95 -8.99 -8.69
N LEU A 100 12.13 -10.29 -8.95
CA LEU A 100 12.41 -11.29 -7.94
C LEU A 100 13.90 -11.24 -7.58
N LEU A 101 14.18 -11.11 -6.30
CA LEU A 101 15.53 -11.07 -5.73
C LEU A 101 16.00 -12.48 -5.36
N SER A 102 17.32 -12.65 -5.19
CA SER A 102 17.93 -13.94 -4.88
C SER A 102 17.49 -14.53 -3.53
N ASN A 103 17.08 -13.69 -2.59
CA ASN A 103 16.54 -14.09 -1.29
C ASN A 103 15.05 -14.42 -1.33
N GLY A 104 14.39 -14.33 -2.49
CA GLY A 104 12.97 -14.61 -2.68
C GLY A 104 12.04 -13.41 -2.49
N ASP A 105 12.57 -12.27 -2.02
CA ASP A 105 11.80 -11.03 -1.93
C ASP A 105 11.57 -10.42 -3.32
N TYR A 106 10.63 -9.49 -3.40
CA TYR A 106 10.35 -8.71 -4.59
C TYR A 106 10.84 -7.28 -4.42
N ASN A 107 11.44 -6.74 -5.48
CA ASN A 107 11.67 -5.32 -5.66
C ASN A 107 10.67 -4.78 -6.69
N VAL A 108 9.83 -3.84 -6.29
CA VAL A 108 8.87 -3.16 -7.15
C VAL A 108 9.45 -1.80 -7.52
N HIS A 109 9.71 -1.59 -8.81
CA HIS A 109 10.30 -0.35 -9.31
C HIS A 109 9.19 0.67 -9.61
N LEU A 110 9.18 1.77 -8.86
CA LEU A 110 8.29 2.91 -9.05
C LEU A 110 8.97 4.00 -9.89
N ILE A 111 8.22 4.55 -10.84
CA ILE A 111 8.56 5.71 -11.66
C ILE A 111 7.51 6.82 -11.46
N GLY A 112 7.79 8.01 -12.00
CA GLY A 112 6.90 9.17 -11.88
C GLY A 112 6.94 9.88 -10.52
N VAL A 113 7.77 9.38 -9.60
CA VAL A 113 8.08 9.96 -8.30
C VAL A 113 9.60 10.17 -8.18
N ASN A 114 10.02 11.09 -7.34
CA ASN A 114 11.43 11.27 -6.97
C ASN A 114 11.84 10.32 -5.82
N TRP A 115 10.86 9.73 -5.13
CA TRP A 115 11.03 8.72 -4.09
C TRP A 115 9.69 8.06 -3.71
N PRO A 116 9.65 6.76 -3.34
CA PRO A 116 10.72 5.78 -3.55
C PRO A 116 10.78 5.33 -5.01
N HIS A 117 11.95 4.89 -5.45
CA HIS A 117 12.11 4.20 -6.72
C HIS A 117 12.02 2.69 -6.53
N HIS A 118 12.39 2.18 -5.37
CA HIS A 118 12.46 0.76 -5.10
C HIS A 118 11.67 0.45 -3.83
N VAL A 119 10.63 -0.37 -3.94
CA VAL A 119 9.87 -0.85 -2.80
C VAL A 119 10.12 -2.34 -2.64
N PHE A 120 10.56 -2.75 -1.45
CA PHE A 120 10.87 -4.14 -1.13
C PHE A 120 9.68 -4.80 -0.45
N VAL A 121 9.30 -5.95 -0.98
CA VAL A 121 8.13 -6.73 -0.55
C VAL A 121 8.56 -8.16 -0.29
N ASN A 122 8.27 -8.71 0.88
CA ASN A 122 8.63 -10.09 1.19
C ASN A 122 7.71 -11.11 0.51
N THR A 123 8.00 -12.41 0.69
CA THR A 123 7.22 -13.51 0.12
C THR A 123 5.76 -13.58 0.60
N ASP A 124 5.44 -12.97 1.74
CA ASP A 124 4.07 -12.84 2.28
C ASP A 124 3.34 -11.59 1.74
N PHE A 125 3.93 -10.92 0.75
CA PHE A 125 3.43 -9.69 0.15
C PHE A 125 3.29 -8.52 1.14
N LYS A 126 4.20 -8.45 2.12
CA LYS A 126 4.34 -7.33 3.04
C LYS A 126 5.47 -6.42 2.60
N VAL A 127 5.20 -5.12 2.56
CA VAL A 127 6.24 -4.11 2.33
C VAL A 127 7.18 -4.07 3.54
N ILE A 128 8.46 -4.33 3.30
CA ILE A 128 9.50 -4.39 4.35
C ILE A 128 10.42 -3.17 4.32
N GLY A 129 10.52 -2.47 3.19
CA GLY A 129 11.32 -1.27 3.06
C GLY A 129 11.15 -0.57 1.73
N ALA A 130 11.78 0.60 1.60
CA ALA A 130 11.87 1.32 0.34
C ALA A 130 13.07 2.26 0.30
N GLU A 131 13.56 2.52 -0.91
CA GLU A 131 14.58 3.53 -1.21
C GLU A 131 14.36 4.27 -2.53
#